data_AF-A0A7C4ZRL5-F1
#
_entry.id   AF-A0A7C4ZRL5-F1
#
_cell.length_a   1.000
_cell.length_b   1.000
_cell.length_c   1.000
_cell.angle_alpha   90.00
_cell.angle_beta   90.00
_cell.angle_gamma   90.00
#
_symmetry.space_group_name_H-M   'P 1'
#
loop_
_entity.id
_entity.type
_entity.pdbx_description
1 polymer ?
#
loop_
_entity_poly.entity_id
_entity_poly.type
_entity_poly.pdbx_seq_one_letter_code
_entity_poly.pdbx_strand_id
1 'polypeptide(L)'
;MKALKARQGLIIAGFLILAISLLLSVMPKYEREIVYVPSKEVRWETTQILSLEWGSRVKYAIDMASGEELHIQFSTGMGPMTVKKTSPMLPSILFFVESSDGKVLYSSDYTGEFQGFFIAPKDGEYKVYFQNDLKEQPNEKIVIFKMEILTQKNMEVEVRDVRRFGADSLTLSLAIVFALACVISALFYPSRAGFLSRLAHLVKGA
;
A
#
# COMPACT_ATOMS: atom_id res chain seq x y z
N MET A 1 -54.30 -9.91 36.00
CA MET A 1 -53.09 -10.63 35.53
C MET A 1 -52.91 -10.71 34.00
N LYS A 2 -53.96 -10.91 33.17
CA LYS A 2 -53.81 -11.05 31.70
C LYS A 2 -53.32 -9.79 30.97
N ALA A 3 -53.71 -8.58 31.41
CA ALA A 3 -53.30 -7.32 30.79
C ALA A 3 -51.81 -6.95 30.99
N LEU A 4 -51.18 -7.47 32.07
CA LEU A 4 -49.76 -7.21 32.35
C LEU A 4 -48.85 -8.04 31.42
N LYS A 5 -49.23 -9.29 31.14
CA LYS A 5 -48.51 -10.17 30.20
C LYS A 5 -48.57 -9.66 28.76
N ALA A 6 -49.71 -9.08 28.34
CA ALA A 6 -49.85 -8.48 27.01
C ALA A 6 -48.96 -7.24 26.84
N ARG A 7 -48.82 -6.40 27.88
CA ARG A 7 -47.91 -5.24 27.86
C ARG A 7 -46.43 -5.65 27.85
N GLN A 8 -46.06 -6.72 28.57
CA GLN A 8 -44.70 -7.25 28.55
C GLN A 8 -44.34 -7.84 27.18
N GLY A 9 -45.28 -8.56 26.53
CA GLY A 9 -45.08 -9.09 25.17
C GLY A 9 -44.87 -7.99 24.12
N LEU A 10 -45.60 -6.87 24.23
CA LEU A 10 -45.45 -5.73 23.32
C LEU A 10 -44.08 -5.03 23.48
N ILE A 11 -43.59 -4.93 24.72
CA ILE A 11 -42.28 -4.34 25.02
C ILE A 11 -41.16 -5.23 24.46
N ILE A 12 -41.24 -6.55 24.66
CA ILE A 12 -40.25 -7.51 24.15
C ILE A 12 -40.23 -7.50 22.62
N ALA A 13 -41.40 -7.47 21.96
CA ALA A 13 -41.49 -7.39 20.51
C ALA A 13 -40.89 -6.09 19.96
N GLY A 14 -41.13 -4.95 20.62
CA GLY A 14 -40.53 -3.67 20.25
C GLY A 14 -38.99 -3.69 20.33
N PHE A 15 -38.44 -4.28 21.39
CA PHE A 15 -36.98 -4.40 21.53
C PHE A 15 -36.36 -5.38 20.54
N LEU A 16 -37.07 -6.46 20.18
CA LEU A 16 -36.60 -7.40 19.16
C LEU A 16 -36.49 -6.70 17.78
N ILE A 17 -37.49 -5.90 17.42
CA ILE A 17 -37.48 -5.12 16.16
C ILE A 17 -36.32 -4.11 16.16
N LEU A 18 -36.07 -3.44 17.29
CA LEU A 18 -34.94 -2.52 17.44
C LEU A 18 -33.60 -3.23 17.26
N ALA A 19 -33.42 -4.41 17.87
CA ALA A 19 -32.19 -5.20 17.78
C ALA A 19 -31.95 -5.70 16.34
N ILE A 20 -32.98 -6.16 15.64
CA ILE A 20 -32.89 -6.58 14.23
C ILE A 20 -32.55 -5.39 13.33
N SER A 21 -33.18 -4.23 13.55
CA SER A 21 -32.90 -3.01 12.79
C SER A 21 -31.45 -2.54 12.99
N LEU A 22 -30.93 -2.66 14.21
CA LEU A 22 -29.54 -2.37 14.53
C LEU A 22 -28.60 -3.35 13.81
N LEU A 23 -28.90 -4.65 13.84
CA LEU A 23 -28.12 -5.69 13.14
C LEU A 23 -28.05 -5.43 11.63
N LEU A 24 -29.16 -5.05 11.00
CA LEU A 24 -29.21 -4.72 9.57
C LEU A 24 -28.41 -3.45 9.22
N SER A 25 -28.32 -2.48 10.13
CA SER A 25 -27.52 -1.27 9.92
C SER A 25 -26.00 -1.52 9.95
N VAL A 26 -25.58 -2.66 10.51
CA VAL A 26 -24.17 -3.04 10.74
C VAL A 26 -23.72 -4.14 9.77
N MET A 27 -24.66 -4.72 9.02
CA MET A 27 -24.32 -5.66 7.96
C MET A 27 -23.37 -5.00 6.97
N PRO A 28 -22.24 -5.66 6.63
CA PRO A 28 -21.30 -5.12 5.66
C PRO A 28 -22.04 -4.90 4.35
N LYS A 29 -22.12 -3.64 3.91
CA LYS A 29 -22.62 -3.32 2.59
C LYS A 29 -21.45 -3.44 1.62
N TYR A 30 -21.65 -4.24 0.60
CA TYR A 30 -20.71 -4.32 -0.52
C TYR A 30 -21.11 -3.22 -1.49
N GLU A 31 -20.28 -2.18 -1.56
CA GLU A 31 -20.37 -1.18 -2.61
C GLU A 31 -19.34 -1.53 -3.68
N ARG A 32 -19.77 -1.51 -4.94
CA ARG A 32 -18.84 -1.61 -6.07
C ARG A 32 -18.23 -0.24 -6.28
N GLU A 33 -16.93 -0.13 -6.03
CA GLU A 33 -16.16 1.06 -6.36
C GLU A 33 -15.54 0.85 -7.75
N ILE A 34 -15.83 1.79 -8.65
CA ILE A 34 -15.23 1.84 -9.99
C ILE A 34 -13.95 2.67 -9.85
N VAL A 35 -12.79 2.02 -9.91
CA VAL A 35 -11.49 2.69 -9.84
C VAL A 35 -10.91 2.76 -11.25
N TYR A 36 -10.57 3.97 -11.69
CA TYR A 36 -9.83 4.16 -12.94
C TYR A 36 -8.34 4.00 -12.65
N VAL A 37 -7.75 2.92 -13.13
CA VAL A 37 -6.33 2.60 -12.94
C VAL A 37 -5.58 2.87 -14.25
N PRO A 38 -4.49 3.65 -14.24
CA PRO A 38 -3.59 3.76 -15.38
C PRO A 38 -3.11 2.38 -15.86
N SER A 39 -3.38 2.01 -17.11
CA SER A 39 -2.72 0.87 -17.72
C SER A 39 -1.40 1.29 -18.35
N LYS A 40 -0.39 0.44 -18.15
CA LYS A 40 0.99 0.67 -18.58
C LYS A 40 1.34 -0.29 -19.70
N GLU A 41 1.97 0.22 -20.74
CA GLU A 41 2.50 -0.58 -21.84
C GLU A 41 4.02 -0.41 -21.91
N VAL A 42 4.73 -1.51 -22.18
CA VAL A 42 6.18 -1.47 -22.41
C VAL A 42 6.43 -0.86 -23.78
N ARG A 43 6.94 0.38 -23.82
CA ARG A 43 7.36 1.05 -25.06
C ARG A 43 8.69 0.52 -25.56
N TRP A 44 9.60 0.26 -24.64
CA TRP A 44 10.95 -0.19 -24.94
C TRP A 44 11.50 -1.06 -23.81
N GLU A 45 12.26 -2.07 -24.16
CA GLU A 45 12.91 -2.98 -23.22
C GLU A 45 14.31 -3.35 -23.73
N THR A 46 15.27 -3.49 -22.80
CA THR A 46 16.56 -4.11 -23.09
C THR A 46 17.04 -4.93 -21.90
N THR A 47 17.77 -6.02 -22.19
CA THR A 47 18.52 -6.79 -21.19
C THR A 47 19.94 -6.97 -21.68
N GLN A 48 20.94 -6.62 -20.87
CA GLN A 48 22.35 -6.78 -21.24
C GLN A 48 23.22 -7.24 -20.08
N ILE A 49 24.38 -7.77 -20.44
CA ILE A 49 25.46 -8.17 -19.52
C ILE A 49 26.63 -7.22 -19.78
N LEU A 50 27.05 -6.51 -18.74
CA LEU A 50 28.16 -5.57 -18.76
C LEU A 50 29.34 -6.15 -18.00
N SER A 51 30.51 -6.06 -18.61
CA SER A 51 31.78 -6.19 -17.92
C SER A 51 32.32 -4.79 -17.62
N LEU A 52 32.40 -4.44 -16.35
CA LEU A 52 32.92 -3.17 -15.87
C LEU A 52 34.32 -3.37 -15.30
N GLU A 53 35.30 -2.99 -16.11
CA GLU A 53 36.68 -2.84 -15.67
C GLU A 53 36.80 -1.81 -14.53
N TRP A 54 37.90 -1.87 -13.80
CA TRP A 54 38.16 -0.94 -12.71
C TRP A 54 38.25 0.51 -13.20
N GLY A 55 37.56 1.43 -12.53
CA GLY A 55 37.49 2.84 -12.91
C GLY A 55 36.67 3.11 -14.18
N SER A 56 36.08 2.07 -14.78
CA SER A 56 35.23 2.22 -15.97
C SER A 56 33.82 2.66 -15.61
N ARG A 57 33.18 3.32 -16.59
CA ARG A 57 31.78 3.75 -16.53
C ARG A 57 31.12 3.44 -17.87
N VAL A 58 29.97 2.81 -17.82
CA VAL A 58 29.09 2.62 -18.98
C VAL A 58 27.89 3.57 -18.86
N LYS A 59 27.48 4.13 -19.99
CA LYS A 59 26.37 5.09 -20.12
C LYS A 59 25.34 4.57 -21.12
N TYR A 60 24.07 4.65 -20.75
CA TYR A 60 22.93 4.47 -21.66
C TYR A 60 22.17 5.78 -21.77
N ALA A 61 22.04 6.31 -22.99
CA ALA A 61 21.19 7.45 -23.30
C ALA A 61 19.82 6.93 -23.72
N ILE A 62 18.77 7.46 -23.09
CA ILE A 62 17.40 7.02 -23.29
C ILE A 62 16.52 8.25 -23.42
N ASP A 63 15.89 8.44 -24.58
CA ASP A 63 14.88 9.47 -24.77
C ASP A 63 13.57 9.05 -24.11
N MET A 64 13.10 9.86 -23.17
CA MET A 64 11.83 9.65 -22.47
C MET A 64 10.93 10.87 -22.61
N ALA A 65 9.63 10.59 -22.74
CA ALA A 65 8.60 11.61 -22.64
C ALA A 65 8.19 11.82 -21.16
N SER A 66 7.70 13.01 -20.85
CA SER A 66 7.16 13.38 -19.55
C SER A 66 6.06 12.40 -19.13
N GLY A 67 6.17 11.88 -17.91
CA GLY A 67 5.23 10.89 -17.36
C GLY A 67 5.53 9.44 -17.74
N GLU A 68 6.50 9.17 -18.62
CA GLU A 68 6.99 7.81 -18.82
C GLU A 68 7.78 7.34 -17.60
N GLU A 69 7.70 6.04 -17.32
CA GLU A 69 8.41 5.42 -16.21
C GLU A 69 9.58 4.60 -16.74
N LEU A 70 10.80 4.86 -16.26
CA LEU A 70 11.89 3.92 -16.45
C LEU A 70 11.87 2.93 -15.29
N HIS A 71 11.68 1.66 -15.61
CA HIS A 71 11.88 0.55 -14.69
C HIS A 71 13.26 -0.02 -14.95
N ILE A 72 14.03 -0.22 -13.89
CA ILE A 72 15.38 -0.74 -13.97
C ILE A 72 15.56 -1.83 -12.91
N GLN A 73 16.11 -2.95 -13.35
CA GLN A 73 16.49 -4.06 -12.50
C GLN A 73 17.91 -4.45 -12.86
N PHE A 74 18.77 -4.67 -11.86
CA PHE A 74 20.09 -5.21 -12.12
C PHE A 74 20.57 -6.09 -10.97
N SER A 75 21.52 -6.96 -11.30
CA SER A 75 22.29 -7.73 -10.33
C SER A 75 23.78 -7.58 -10.60
N THR A 76 24.56 -7.53 -9.51
CA THR A 76 26.02 -7.46 -9.55
C THR A 76 26.62 -8.83 -9.27
N GLY A 77 27.56 -9.25 -10.10
CA GLY A 77 28.39 -10.44 -9.92
C GLY A 77 29.87 -10.13 -10.08
N MET A 78 30.71 -11.08 -9.72
CA MET A 78 32.15 -11.04 -10.03
C MET A 78 32.40 -11.74 -11.37
N GLY A 79 33.28 -11.16 -12.20
CA GLY A 79 33.75 -11.81 -13.42
C GLY A 79 34.61 -13.06 -13.17
N PRO A 80 34.90 -13.85 -14.22
CA PRO A 80 35.76 -15.03 -14.11
C PRO A 80 37.15 -14.66 -13.56
N MET A 81 37.44 -15.02 -12.31
CA MET A 81 38.69 -14.70 -11.62
C MET A 81 39.86 -15.58 -12.11
N THR A 82 41.01 -14.95 -12.38
CA THR A 82 42.30 -15.62 -12.15
C THR A 82 42.59 -15.54 -10.66
N VAL A 83 42.44 -16.68 -9.97
CA VAL A 83 42.38 -16.82 -8.51
C VAL A 83 43.57 -16.16 -7.79
N LYS A 84 43.31 -15.09 -7.05
CA LYS A 84 43.95 -14.84 -5.75
C LYS A 84 42.88 -14.49 -4.73
N LYS A 85 42.75 -15.37 -3.73
CA LYS A 85 41.86 -15.27 -2.57
C LYS A 85 41.77 -13.82 -2.05
N THR A 86 40.62 -13.16 -2.22
CA THR A 86 40.24 -12.09 -1.29
C THR A 86 38.76 -11.73 -1.37
N SER A 87 38.09 -11.95 -0.23
CA SER A 87 36.82 -11.39 0.23
C SER A 87 35.49 -12.02 -0.24
N PRO A 88 34.58 -12.36 0.69
CA PRO A 88 33.21 -12.79 0.42
C PRO A 88 32.21 -11.61 0.26
N MET A 89 32.68 -10.36 0.21
CA MET A 89 31.79 -9.20 0.04
C MET A 89 31.36 -9.06 -1.42
N LEU A 90 30.06 -8.94 -1.64
CA LEU A 90 29.50 -8.68 -2.97
C LEU A 90 30.06 -7.36 -3.54
N PRO A 91 30.45 -7.32 -4.82
CA PRO A 91 30.98 -6.11 -5.44
C PRO A 91 29.90 -5.03 -5.49
N SER A 92 30.20 -3.82 -4.99
CA SER A 92 29.29 -2.68 -5.06
C SER A 92 29.40 -1.95 -6.41
N ILE A 93 28.32 -1.43 -6.99
CA ILE A 93 28.38 -0.56 -8.17
C ILE A 93 27.72 0.79 -7.87
N LEU A 94 28.34 1.85 -8.36
CA LEU A 94 27.71 3.16 -8.35
C LEU A 94 26.73 3.22 -9.52
N PHE A 95 25.45 3.36 -9.19
CA PHE A 95 24.36 3.53 -10.14
C PHE A 95 23.81 4.94 -10.00
N PHE A 96 23.62 5.64 -11.12
CA PHE A 96 22.98 6.94 -11.10
C PHE A 96 22.26 7.28 -12.39
N VAL A 97 21.22 8.11 -12.27
CA VAL A 97 20.41 8.63 -13.37
C VAL A 97 20.57 10.14 -13.42
N GLU A 98 20.87 10.65 -14.61
CA GLU A 98 21.03 12.08 -14.90
C GLU A 98 19.96 12.51 -15.90
N SER A 99 19.30 13.65 -15.64
CA SER A 99 18.37 14.25 -16.60
C SER A 99 19.10 14.96 -17.74
N SER A 100 18.34 15.35 -18.76
CA SER A 100 18.81 16.09 -19.94
C SER A 100 19.56 17.39 -19.63
N ASP A 101 19.31 18.01 -18.48
CA ASP A 101 20.00 19.22 -17.99
C ASP A 101 21.28 18.93 -17.19
N GLY A 102 21.69 17.67 -17.08
CA GLY A 102 22.87 17.26 -16.33
C GLY A 102 22.64 17.12 -14.82
N LYS A 103 21.40 17.27 -14.33
CA LYS A 103 21.10 17.07 -12.90
C LYS A 103 21.03 15.57 -12.58
N VAL A 104 21.75 15.16 -11.54
CA VAL A 104 21.61 13.81 -10.98
C VAL A 104 20.27 13.72 -10.25
N LEU A 105 19.39 12.87 -10.75
CA LEU A 105 18.07 12.61 -10.19
C LEU A 105 18.11 11.52 -9.13
N TYR A 106 19.00 10.56 -9.33
CA TYR A 106 19.14 9.41 -8.47
C TYR A 106 20.60 8.97 -8.45
N SER A 107 21.15 8.65 -7.29
CA SER A 107 22.46 8.03 -7.17
C SER A 107 22.51 7.16 -5.93
N SER A 108 23.01 5.94 -6.07
CA SER A 108 23.24 5.04 -4.94
C SER A 108 24.34 4.04 -5.29
N ASP A 109 25.03 3.57 -4.25
CA ASP A 109 25.95 2.44 -4.32
C ASP A 109 25.20 1.17 -3.96
N TYR A 110 25.30 0.15 -4.81
CA TYR A 110 24.49 -1.08 -4.71
C TYR A 110 25.34 -2.33 -4.71
N THR A 111 25.10 -3.21 -3.75
CA THR A 111 25.63 -4.58 -3.69
C THR A 111 24.51 -5.59 -3.88
N GLY A 112 24.67 -6.53 -4.81
CA GLY A 112 23.70 -7.61 -5.04
C GLY A 112 22.65 -7.22 -6.06
N GLU A 113 21.38 -7.32 -5.70
CA GLU A 113 20.23 -7.07 -6.58
C GLU A 113 19.58 -5.71 -6.29
N PHE A 114 19.16 -5.03 -7.35
CA PHE A 114 18.39 -3.81 -7.31
C PHE A 114 17.19 -3.90 -8.25
N GLN A 115 16.07 -3.36 -7.79
CA GLN A 115 14.91 -3.07 -8.63
C GLN A 115 14.34 -1.71 -8.21
N GLY A 116 14.11 -0.85 -9.18
CA GLY A 116 13.55 0.48 -8.95
C GLY A 116 12.88 1.04 -10.18
N PHE A 117 12.16 2.14 -9.98
CA PHE A 117 11.58 2.89 -11.08
C PHE A 117 11.73 4.40 -10.83
N PHE A 118 11.75 5.17 -11.90
CA PHE A 118 11.61 6.62 -11.84
C PHE A 118 10.62 7.11 -12.91
N ILE A 119 9.99 8.25 -12.65
CA ILE A 119 9.07 8.90 -13.60
C ILE A 119 9.78 10.11 -14.19
N ALA A 120 9.81 10.22 -15.51
CA ALA A 120 10.42 11.35 -16.20
C ALA A 120 9.61 12.64 -15.94
N PRO A 121 10.18 13.66 -15.27
CA PRO A 121 9.45 14.90 -14.98
C PRO A 121 9.28 15.81 -16.21
N LYS A 122 10.05 15.58 -17.26
CA LYS A 122 10.05 16.36 -18.51
C LYS A 122 10.50 15.51 -19.69
N ASP A 123 10.20 15.98 -20.89
CA ASP A 123 10.72 15.38 -22.12
C ASP A 123 12.24 15.56 -22.22
N GLY A 124 12.93 14.53 -22.73
CA GLY A 124 14.33 14.63 -23.15
C GLY A 124 15.14 13.36 -22.94
N GLU A 125 16.43 13.47 -23.22
CA GLU A 125 17.40 12.39 -23.01
C GLU A 125 17.74 12.26 -21.51
N TYR A 126 17.56 11.08 -20.96
CA TYR A 126 18.05 10.69 -19.64
C TYR A 126 19.23 9.76 -19.80
N LYS A 127 20.22 9.88 -18.91
CA LYS A 127 21.42 9.05 -18.95
C LYS A 127 21.46 8.17 -17.72
N VAL A 128 21.60 6.87 -17.97
CA VAL A 128 21.73 5.85 -16.94
C VAL A 128 23.18 5.38 -16.91
N TYR A 129 23.79 5.41 -15.73
CA TYR A 129 25.20 5.07 -15.56
C TYR A 129 25.39 3.90 -14.61
N PHE A 130 26.33 3.03 -14.98
CA PHE A 130 26.90 2.00 -14.12
C PHE A 130 28.40 2.22 -14.03
N GLN A 131 28.91 2.39 -12.81
CA GLN A 131 30.32 2.70 -12.57
C GLN A 131 30.95 1.79 -11.52
N ASN A 132 32.17 1.34 -11.80
CA ASN A 132 32.99 0.58 -10.87
C ASN A 132 33.95 1.52 -10.13
N ASP A 133 33.47 2.14 -9.03
CA ASP A 133 34.21 3.18 -8.28
C ASP A 133 34.93 2.68 -7.01
N LEU A 134 34.96 1.36 -6.78
CA LEU A 134 35.62 0.82 -5.58
C LEU A 134 37.14 1.01 -5.65
N LYS A 135 37.70 1.60 -4.59
CA LYS A 135 39.13 1.94 -4.46
C LYS A 135 40.05 0.74 -4.21
N GLU A 136 39.53 -0.47 -3.98
CA GLU A 136 40.31 -1.55 -3.39
C GLU A 136 40.40 -2.89 -4.14
N GLN A 137 39.86 -3.07 -5.35
CA GLN A 137 40.07 -4.34 -6.07
C GLN A 137 40.22 -4.20 -7.60
N PRO A 138 41.21 -4.88 -8.22
CA PRO A 138 41.37 -4.94 -9.67
C PRO A 138 40.38 -5.89 -10.37
N ASN A 139 39.30 -6.30 -9.69
CA ASN A 139 38.38 -7.31 -10.21
C ASN A 139 37.35 -6.67 -11.13
N GLU A 140 37.25 -7.23 -12.33
CA GLU A 140 36.18 -6.96 -13.29
C GLU A 140 34.82 -7.32 -12.67
N LYS A 141 33.85 -6.41 -12.81
CA LYS A 141 32.49 -6.60 -12.30
C LYS A 141 31.56 -6.95 -13.44
N ILE A 142 30.72 -7.96 -13.22
CA ILE A 142 29.64 -8.26 -14.15
C ILE A 142 28.37 -7.61 -13.63
N VAL A 143 27.69 -6.84 -14.46
CA VAL A 143 26.35 -6.31 -14.18
C VAL A 143 25.39 -6.90 -15.20
N ILE A 144 24.40 -7.65 -14.73
CA ILE A 144 23.29 -8.09 -15.56
C ILE A 144 22.15 -7.14 -15.28
N PHE A 145 21.66 -6.44 -16.30
CA PHE A 145 20.58 -5.48 -16.10
C PHE A 145 19.47 -5.66 -17.13
N LYS A 146 18.28 -5.23 -16.71
CA LYS A 146 17.09 -5.07 -17.52
C LYS A 146 16.56 -3.65 -17.32
N MET A 147 16.26 -2.96 -18.40
CA MET A 147 15.59 -1.65 -18.39
C MET A 147 14.34 -1.71 -19.25
N GLU A 148 13.27 -1.09 -18.77
CA GLU A 148 11.99 -0.97 -19.47
C GLU A 148 11.51 0.48 -19.38
N ILE A 149 10.95 1.01 -20.47
CA ILE A 149 10.20 2.27 -20.44
C ILE A 149 8.73 1.92 -20.54
N LEU A 150 7.97 2.32 -19.52
CA LEU A 150 6.52 2.17 -19.49
C LEU A 150 5.86 3.49 -19.84
N THR A 151 4.92 3.45 -20.77
CA THR A 151 4.08 4.59 -21.13
C THR A 151 2.66 4.32 -20.62
N GLN A 152 2.03 5.33 -20.04
CA GLN A 152 0.60 5.26 -19.70
C GLN A 152 -0.22 5.38 -20.98
N LYS A 153 -1.01 4.35 -21.32
CA LYS A 153 -1.76 4.34 -22.58
C LYS A 153 -3.25 4.60 -22.37
N ASN A 154 -3.87 3.93 -21.40
CA ASN A 154 -5.30 4.02 -21.13
C ASN A 154 -5.59 4.11 -19.62
N MET A 155 -6.81 4.51 -19.26
CA MET A 155 -7.37 4.21 -17.94
C MET A 155 -8.17 2.92 -18.05
N GLU A 156 -7.70 1.87 -17.40
CA GLU A 156 -8.48 0.66 -17.19
C GLU A 156 -9.47 0.85 -16.05
N VAL A 157 -10.62 0.21 -16.18
CA VAL A 157 -11.65 0.23 -15.16
C VAL A 157 -11.48 -1.01 -14.30
N GLU A 158 -10.97 -0.84 -13.09
CA GLU A 158 -10.93 -1.89 -12.09
C GLU A 158 -12.17 -1.77 -11.20
N VAL A 159 -13.02 -2.81 -11.18
CA VAL A 159 -14.16 -2.87 -10.28
C VAL A 159 -13.71 -3.56 -9.00
N ARG A 160 -13.62 -2.81 -7.91
CA ARG A 160 -13.30 -3.35 -6.59
C ARG A 160 -14.56 -3.47 -5.75
N ASP A 161 -14.77 -4.64 -5.17
CA ASP A 161 -15.79 -4.83 -4.14
C ASP A 161 -15.25 -4.30 -2.81
N VAL A 162 -15.71 -3.12 -2.40
CA VAL A 162 -15.29 -2.50 -1.15
C VAL A 162 -16.31 -2.81 -0.07
N ARG A 163 -15.85 -3.47 0.99
CA ARG A 163 -16.66 -3.77 2.16
C ARG A 163 -16.67 -2.54 3.07
N ARG A 164 -17.74 -1.74 3.03
CA ARG A 164 -17.94 -0.63 3.97
C ARG A 164 -18.81 -1.08 5.14
N PHE A 165 -18.34 -0.81 6.35
CA PHE A 165 -19.14 -0.97 7.56
C PHE A 165 -19.90 0.35 7.78
N GLY A 166 -21.23 0.27 7.85
CA GLY A 166 -22.12 1.43 7.87
C GLY A 166 -22.19 2.20 9.20
N ALA A 167 -21.39 1.84 10.21
CA ALA A 167 -21.37 2.53 11.50
C ALA A 167 -19.94 2.50 12.09
N ASP A 168 -19.48 3.64 12.60
CA ASP A 168 -18.23 3.72 13.35
C ASP A 168 -18.29 2.77 14.56
N SER A 169 -17.21 2.04 14.81
CA SER A 169 -17.13 1.02 15.87
C SER A 169 -17.60 1.54 17.24
N LEU A 170 -17.40 2.84 17.49
CA LEU A 170 -17.80 3.55 18.70
C LEU A 170 -19.32 3.70 18.82
N THR A 171 -20.01 4.07 17.74
CA THR A 171 -21.49 4.14 17.70
C THR A 171 -22.12 2.76 17.86
N LEU A 172 -21.47 1.73 17.32
CA LEU A 172 -21.91 0.34 17.46
C LEU A 172 -21.81 -0.16 18.90
N SER A 173 -20.66 0.02 19.53
CA SER A 173 -20.45 -0.38 20.92
C SER A 173 -21.40 0.32 21.88
N LEU A 174 -21.64 1.63 21.68
CA LEU A 174 -22.55 2.40 22.52
C LEU A 174 -24.01 1.93 22.36
N ALA A 175 -24.45 1.63 21.13
CA ALA A 175 -25.79 1.13 20.85
C ALA A 175 -26.04 -0.28 21.45
N ILE A 176 -25.04 -1.17 21.38
CA ILE A 176 -25.12 -2.51 21.98
C ILE A 176 -25.20 -2.41 23.51
N VAL A 177 -24.36 -1.57 24.13
CA VAL A 177 -24.38 -1.35 25.58
C VAL A 177 -25.72 -0.77 26.04
N PHE A 178 -26.27 0.20 25.29
CA PHE A 178 -27.57 0.79 25.60
C PHE A 178 -28.72 -0.21 25.47
N ALA A 179 -28.71 -1.04 24.42
CA ALA A 179 -29.70 -2.11 24.23
C ALA A 179 -29.62 -3.15 25.37
N LEU A 180 -28.42 -3.57 25.76
CA LEU A 180 -28.21 -4.52 26.86
C LEU A 180 -28.70 -3.95 28.20
N ALA A 181 -28.37 -2.69 28.50
CA ALA A 181 -28.80 -2.01 29.71
C ALA A 181 -30.34 -1.89 29.80
N CYS A 182 -31.00 -1.63 28.67
CA CYS A 182 -32.46 -1.59 28.58
C CYS A 182 -33.10 -2.97 28.82
N VAL A 183 -32.55 -4.04 28.23
CA VAL A 183 -33.07 -5.42 28.39
C VAL A 183 -32.88 -5.91 29.83
N ILE A 184 -31.71 -5.70 30.42
CA ILE A 184 -31.44 -6.02 31.83
C ILE A 184 -32.42 -5.26 32.74
N SER A 185 -32.66 -3.98 32.45
CA SER A 185 -33.60 -3.18 33.25
C SER A 185 -35.05 -3.66 33.12
N ALA A 186 -35.47 -4.10 31.93
CA ALA A 186 -36.79 -4.68 31.72
C ALA A 186 -36.99 -6.05 32.40
N LEU A 187 -35.92 -6.85 32.53
CA LEU A 187 -35.96 -8.16 33.19
C LEU A 187 -35.88 -8.07 34.72
N PHE A 188 -35.06 -7.14 35.26
CA PHE A 188 -34.78 -7.07 36.69
C PHE A 188 -35.54 -5.97 37.45
N TYR A 189 -36.10 -4.97 36.77
CA TYR A 189 -36.84 -3.87 37.41
C TYR A 189 -38.16 -3.55 36.67
N PRO A 190 -39.21 -4.38 36.83
CA PRO A 190 -40.49 -4.18 36.14
C PRO A 190 -41.31 -2.96 36.63
N SER A 191 -40.92 -2.30 37.73
CA SER A 191 -41.56 -1.08 38.24
C SER A 191 -40.82 0.18 37.77
N ARG A 192 -41.49 0.95 36.91
CA ARG A 192 -41.00 2.08 36.08
C ARG A 192 -40.34 3.28 36.79
N ALA A 193 -40.12 3.28 38.11
CA ALA A 193 -39.71 4.50 38.83
C ALA A 193 -38.19 4.60 39.13
N GLY A 194 -37.46 3.47 39.19
CA GLY A 194 -36.05 3.49 39.62
C GLY A 194 -35.02 3.75 38.52
N PHE A 195 -35.36 3.48 37.26
CA PHE A 195 -34.41 3.49 36.15
C PHE A 195 -34.14 4.89 35.58
N LEU A 196 -35.19 5.68 35.35
CA LEU A 196 -35.06 7.03 34.80
C LEU A 196 -34.31 7.99 35.73
N SER A 197 -34.45 7.84 37.06
CA SER A 197 -33.70 8.68 38.01
C SER A 197 -32.22 8.31 38.09
N ARG A 198 -31.86 7.02 37.97
CA ARG A 198 -30.46 6.57 37.98
C ARG A 198 -29.73 6.87 36.68
N LEU A 199 -30.43 6.79 35.54
CA LEU A 199 -29.84 7.12 34.24
C LEU A 199 -29.59 8.63 34.07
N ALA A 200 -30.47 9.47 34.63
CA ALA A 200 -30.25 10.92 34.71
C ALA A 200 -29.04 11.31 35.58
N HIS A 201 -28.71 10.50 36.61
CA HIS A 201 -27.52 10.71 37.44
C HIS A 201 -26.23 10.27 36.75
N LEU A 202 -26.26 9.23 35.91
CA LEU A 202 -25.08 8.77 35.18
C LEU A 202 -24.66 9.75 34.06
N VAL A 203 -25.63 10.39 33.41
CA VAL A 203 -25.38 11.37 32.33
C VAL A 203 -24.94 12.74 32.87
N LYS A 204 -25.19 13.05 34.14
CA LYS A 204 -24.73 14.30 34.79
C LYS A 204 -23.34 14.21 35.41
N GLY A 205 -22.70 13.05 35.41
CA GLY A 205 -21.39 12.82 36.02
C GLY A 205 -20.27 12.49 35.04
N ALA A 206 -20.50 12.64 33.73
CA ALA A 206 -19.51 12.52 32.66
C ALA A 206 -19.29 13.86 31.98
#